data_AF-A0A3P7K8V2-F1
#
_entry.id   AF-A0A3P7K8V2-F1
#
_cell.length_a   1.000
_cell.length_b   1.000
_cell.length_c   1.000
_cell.angle_alpha   90.00
_cell.angle_beta   90.00
_cell.angle_gamma   90.00
#
_symmetry.space_group_name_H-M   'P 1'
#
loop_
_entity.id
_entity.type
_entity.pdbx_description
1 polymer ?
#
loop_
_entity_poly.entity_id
_entity_poly.type
_entity_poly.pdbx_seq_one_letter_code
_entity_poly.pdbx_strand_id
1 'polypeptide(L)'
;EIPATAAGFEYCWLPYEQVCAAAEFKVDRNPIPLKASRYEDKDFAPVHMSYVAPCVIKNDKFEYLGSVNMKKERAEVGFDGRVITLDGPKIRQLMVLCRKDRDDTMTI
;
A
#
# COMPACT_ATOMS: atom_id res chain seq x y z
N GLU A 1 -12.77 -14.80 11.39
CA GLU A 1 -12.81 -13.34 11.21
C GLU A 1 -12.30 -12.70 12.49
N ILE A 2 -11.37 -11.74 12.43
CA ILE A 2 -10.97 -10.99 13.64
C ILE A 2 -12.11 -10.01 13.91
N PRO A 3 -12.71 -9.99 15.11
CA PRO A 3 -13.74 -9.01 15.43
C PRO A 3 -13.19 -7.59 15.20
N ALA A 4 -13.99 -6.71 14.59
CA ALA A 4 -13.60 -5.33 14.31
C ALA A 4 -13.18 -4.54 15.58
N THR A 5 -13.52 -5.05 16.76
CA THR A 5 -13.18 -4.50 18.09
C THR A 5 -11.89 -5.05 18.69
N ALA A 6 -11.28 -6.10 18.11
CA ALA A 6 -10.08 -6.75 18.65
C ALA A 6 -8.78 -6.30 17.96
N ALA A 7 -8.86 -5.80 16.72
CA ALA A 7 -7.74 -5.20 16.02
C ALA A 7 -7.76 -3.69 16.30
N GLY A 8 -6.70 -3.15 16.90
CA GLY A 8 -6.52 -1.70 17.11
C GLY A 8 -6.36 -0.87 15.82
N PHE A 9 -6.78 -1.43 14.68
CA PHE A 9 -6.74 -0.82 13.37
C PHE A 9 -7.86 -1.37 12.49
N GLU A 10 -8.27 -0.58 11.51
CA GLU A 10 -9.19 -0.98 10.44
C GLU A 10 -8.45 -1.06 9.09
N TYR A 11 -8.96 -1.85 8.15
CA TYR A 11 -8.38 -1.93 6.81
C TYR A 11 -9.06 -0.98 5.84
N CYS A 12 -8.26 -0.30 5.01
CA CYS A 12 -8.75 0.52 3.92
C CYS A 12 -7.91 0.33 2.65
N TRP A 13 -8.46 0.67 1.49
CA TRP A 13 -7.73 0.69 0.24
C TRP A 13 -7.41 2.13 -0.14
N LEU A 14 -6.13 2.44 -0.35
CA LEU A 14 -5.68 3.78 -0.75
C LEU A 14 -4.87 3.73 -2.04
N PRO A 15 -4.93 4.75 -2.91
CA PRO A 15 -4.05 4.85 -4.08
C PRO A 15 -2.57 4.81 -3.69
N TYR A 16 -1.75 4.11 -4.47
CA TYR A 16 -0.30 3.97 -4.25
C TYR A 16 0.41 5.32 -4.05
N GLU A 17 0.00 6.35 -4.79
CA GLU A 17 0.55 7.69 -4.64
C GLU A 17 0.30 8.31 -3.24
N GLN A 18 -0.85 8.02 -2.63
CA GLN A 18 -1.16 8.46 -1.26
C GLN A 18 -0.34 7.66 -0.25
N VAL A 19 -0.18 6.35 -0.48
CA VAL A 19 0.65 5.48 0.38
C VAL A 19 2.12 5.88 0.37
N CYS A 20 2.68 6.20 -0.79
CA CYS A 20 4.07 6.65 -0.90
C CYS A 20 4.31 8.00 -0.21
N ALA A 21 3.30 8.86 -0.18
CA ALA A 21 3.39 10.12 0.53
C ALA A 21 3.34 9.94 2.06
N ALA A 22 2.62 8.92 2.56
CA ALA A 22 2.49 8.61 3.98
C ALA A 22 3.60 7.70 4.53
N ALA A 23 4.20 6.86 3.68
CA ALA A 23 5.20 5.89 4.09
C ALA A 23 6.57 6.55 4.35
N GLU A 24 6.84 6.97 5.60
CA GLU A 24 8.20 7.16 6.09
C GLU A 24 8.92 5.80 6.12
N PHE A 25 9.41 5.31 4.97
CA PHE A 25 10.28 4.13 4.94
C PHE A 25 11.63 4.48 5.57
N LYS A 26 11.76 4.31 6.90
CA LYS A 26 13.03 4.39 7.65
C LYS A 26 13.88 3.13 7.43
N VAL A 27 14.14 2.77 6.18
CA VAL A 27 15.10 1.72 5.85
C VAL A 27 16.14 2.30 4.91
N ASP A 28 17.29 2.59 5.50
CA ASP A 28 18.51 3.18 4.91
C ASP A 28 18.44 4.68 4.62
N ARG A 29 19.49 5.40 5.04
CA ARG A 29 19.63 6.87 5.04
C ARG A 29 19.75 7.48 3.63
N ASN A 30 18.74 7.33 2.79
CA ASN A 30 18.51 8.21 1.64
C ASN A 30 17.07 8.05 1.14
N PRO A 31 16.13 8.90 1.58
CA PRO A 31 14.78 8.89 1.04
C PRO A 31 14.83 9.27 -0.44
N ILE A 32 14.35 8.38 -1.32
CA ILE A 32 14.01 8.75 -2.69
C ILE A 32 12.77 9.65 -2.57
N PRO A 33 12.83 10.93 -2.99
CA PRO A 33 11.70 11.82 -2.86
C PRO A 33 10.73 11.55 -4.00
N LEU A 34 9.94 10.48 -3.89
CA LEU A 34 8.62 10.46 -4.52
C LEU A 34 7.86 11.57 -3.84
N LYS A 35 7.80 12.74 -4.49
CA LYS A 35 7.19 13.99 -4.01
C LYS A 35 6.24 13.72 -2.85
N ALA A 36 6.73 14.01 -1.63
CA ALA A 36 5.94 14.00 -0.41
C ALA A 36 4.81 15.02 -0.59
N SER A 37 3.72 14.56 -1.19
CA SER A 37 2.45 15.25 -1.24
C SER A 37 1.93 15.23 0.18
N ARG A 38 2.30 16.27 0.95
CA ARG A 38 1.78 16.63 2.27
C ARG A 38 0.52 15.86 2.64
N TYR A 39 0.69 14.71 3.30
CA TYR A 39 -0.39 14.10 4.06
C TYR A 39 0.02 14.25 5.51
N GLU A 40 -0.62 15.20 6.17
CA GLU A 40 -0.38 15.54 7.58
C GLU A 40 -1.06 14.54 8.53
N ASP A 41 -1.93 13.67 8.00
CA ASP A 41 -2.55 12.56 8.74
C ASP A 41 -1.67 11.31 8.68
N LYS A 42 -0.98 11.05 9.78
CA LYS A 42 -0.13 9.86 10.00
C LYS A 42 -0.94 8.58 10.26
N ASP A 43 -2.23 8.59 9.95
CA ASP A 43 -3.16 7.60 10.46
C ASP A 43 -3.09 6.27 9.70
N PHE A 44 -2.45 6.23 8.52
CA PHE A 44 -2.46 5.07 7.65
C PHE A 44 -1.06 4.51 7.38
N ALA A 45 -0.94 3.19 7.40
CA ALA A 45 0.26 2.47 6.98
C ALA A 45 -0.11 1.34 6.01
N PRO A 46 0.68 1.08 4.95
CA PRO A 46 0.42 -0.07 4.09
C PRO A 46 0.51 -1.37 4.90
N VAL A 47 -0.36 -2.33 4.61
CA VAL A 47 -0.14 -3.71 5.05
C VAL A 47 1.05 -4.24 4.27
N HIS A 48 2.12 -4.63 4.95
CA HIS A 48 3.35 -5.00 4.28
C HIS A 48 4.04 -6.21 4.93
N MET A 49 4.73 -6.98 4.09
CA MET A 49 5.78 -7.89 4.50
C MET A 49 7.08 -7.43 3.85
N SER A 50 8.05 -6.99 4.66
CA SER A 50 9.24 -6.31 4.17
C SER A 50 8.84 -5.12 3.28
N TYR A 51 9.29 -5.06 2.01
CA TYR A 51 8.98 -3.99 1.06
C TYR A 51 7.75 -4.27 0.18
N VAL A 52 7.00 -5.34 0.43
CA VAL A 52 5.90 -5.80 -0.44
C VAL A 52 4.56 -5.58 0.25
N ALA A 53 3.63 -4.93 -0.45
CA ALA A 53 2.26 -4.70 0.00
C ALA A 53 1.23 -5.29 -0.98
N PRO A 54 0.05 -5.76 -0.54
CA PRO A 54 -1.03 -6.15 -1.43
C PRO A 54 -1.56 -4.96 -2.23
N CYS A 55 -1.82 -5.14 -3.52
CA CYS A 55 -2.42 -4.10 -4.35
C CYS A 55 -3.42 -4.66 -5.37
N VAL A 56 -4.37 -3.83 -5.81
CA VAL A 56 -5.31 -4.17 -6.88
C VAL A 56 -4.78 -3.64 -8.21
N ILE A 57 -4.53 -4.55 -9.14
CA ILE A 57 -4.18 -4.28 -10.53
C ILE A 57 -5.44 -4.37 -11.39
N LYS A 58 -5.75 -3.31 -12.13
CA LYS A 58 -6.98 -3.25 -12.94
C LYS A 58 -6.65 -3.33 -14.43
N ASN A 59 -7.51 -4.02 -15.17
CA ASN A 59 -7.63 -3.87 -16.62
C ASN A 59 -9.09 -3.52 -16.97
N ASP A 60 -9.42 -3.38 -18.25
CA ASP A 60 -10.76 -2.98 -18.69
C ASP A 60 -11.90 -3.92 -18.25
N LYS A 61 -11.59 -5.14 -17.81
CA LYS A 61 -12.58 -6.19 -17.53
C LYS A 61 -12.57 -6.69 -16.09
N PHE A 62 -11.43 -6.60 -15.41
CA PHE A 62 -11.22 -7.25 -14.13
C PHE A 62 -10.32 -6.43 -13.20
N GLU A 63 -10.50 -6.68 -11.91
CA GLU A 63 -9.61 -6.28 -10.85
C GLU A 63 -8.90 -7.52 -10.32
N TYR A 64 -7.57 -7.50 -10.34
CA TYR A 64 -6.73 -8.59 -9.87
C TYR A 64 -6.03 -8.19 -8.58
N LEU A 65 -6.07 -9.07 -7.57
CA LEU A 65 -5.25 -8.91 -6.39
C LEU A 65 -3.81 -9.36 -6.71
N GLY A 66 -2.89 -8.42 -6.66
CA GLY A 66 -1.46 -8.61 -6.84
C GLY A 66 -0.67 -8.06 -5.66
N SER A 67 0.61 -7.80 -5.91
CA SER A 67 1.51 -7.22 -4.93
C SER A 67 2.32 -6.08 -5.54
N VAL A 68 2.68 -5.09 -4.73
CA VAL A 68 3.58 -4.01 -5.09
C VAL A 68 4.81 -4.05 -4.20
N ASN A 69 5.99 -4.09 -4.82
CA ASN A 69 7.25 -3.87 -4.15
C ASN A 69 7.55 -2.37 -4.12
N MET A 70 7.38 -1.75 -2.96
CA MET A 70 7.52 -0.30 -2.75
C MET A 70 8.97 0.18 -2.88
N LYS A 71 9.97 -0.69 -2.64
CA LYS A 71 11.39 -0.36 -2.83
C LYS A 71 11.79 -0.33 -4.31
N LYS A 72 11.19 -1.22 -5.12
CA LYS A 72 11.46 -1.34 -6.55
C LYS A 72 10.47 -0.56 -7.42
N GLU A 73 9.43 0.03 -6.83
CA GLU A 73 8.32 0.67 -7.53
C GLU A 73 7.72 -0.20 -8.64
N ARG A 74 7.40 -1.46 -8.29
CA ARG A 74 6.93 -2.46 -9.24
C ARG A 74 5.78 -3.29 -8.66
N ALA A 75 4.69 -3.37 -9.41
CA ALA A 75 3.54 -4.22 -9.10
C ALA A 75 3.48 -5.44 -10.03
N GLU A 76 3.06 -6.57 -9.47
CA GLU A 76 2.99 -7.84 -10.18
C GLU A 76 1.71 -8.60 -9.81
N VAL A 77 1.11 -9.27 -10.80
CA VAL A 77 0.01 -10.22 -10.58
C VAL A 77 0.15 -11.43 -11.50
N GLY A 78 -0.09 -12.61 -10.94
CA GLY A 78 -0.16 -13.86 -11.69
C GLY A 78 -1.58 -14.10 -12.19
N PHE A 79 -1.76 -14.25 -13.50
CA PHE A 79 -3.04 -14.57 -14.11
C PHE A 79 -2.83 -15.37 -15.39
N ASP A 80 -3.63 -16.43 -15.58
CA ASP A 80 -3.62 -17.27 -16.79
C ASP A 80 -2.23 -17.78 -17.20
N GLY A 81 -1.49 -18.31 -16.23
CA GLY A 81 -0.12 -18.82 -16.43
C GLY A 81 0.93 -17.75 -16.77
N ARG A 82 0.59 -16.46 -16.68
CA ARG A 82 1.49 -15.33 -16.95
C ARG A 82 1.65 -14.45 -15.71
N VAL A 83 2.75 -13.70 -15.66
CA VAL A 83 2.95 -12.62 -14.70
C VAL A 83 2.83 -11.30 -15.45
N ILE A 84 1.86 -10.48 -15.04
CA ILE A 84 1.70 -9.11 -15.52
C ILE A 84 2.50 -8.23 -14.57
N THR A 85 3.39 -7.41 -15.12
CA THR A 85 4.24 -6.48 -14.36
C THR A 85 3.92 -5.03 -14.77
N LEU A 86 3.77 -4.16 -13.77
CA LEU A 86 3.60 -2.72 -13.92
C LEU A 86 4.68 -1.99 -13.12
N ASP A 87 5.28 -0.96 -13.71
CA ASP A 87 6.24 -0.08 -13.03
C ASP A 87 6.05 1.38 -13.42
N GLY A 88 6.73 2.28 -12.69
CA GLY A 88 6.74 3.71 -12.95
C GLY A 88 5.35 4.36 -12.84
N PRO A 89 4.95 5.26 -13.76
CA PRO A 89 3.68 5.97 -13.65
C PRO A 89 2.44 5.06 -13.59
N LYS A 90 2.52 3.84 -14.12
CA LYS A 90 1.40 2.89 -14.19
C LYS A 90 0.97 2.38 -12.81
N ILE A 91 1.83 2.46 -11.79
CA ILE A 91 1.50 1.95 -10.45
C ILE A 91 0.81 2.97 -9.55
N ARG A 92 0.79 4.27 -9.92
CA ARG A 92 0.32 5.37 -9.05
C ARG A 92 -1.14 5.26 -8.63
N GLN A 93 -1.99 4.74 -9.52
CA GLN A 93 -3.43 4.60 -9.32
C GLN A 93 -3.84 3.23 -8.78
N LEU A 94 -2.88 2.33 -8.52
CA LEU A 94 -3.19 1.03 -7.92
C LEU A 94 -3.70 1.23 -6.50
N MET A 95 -4.74 0.50 -6.12
CA MET A 95 -5.23 0.51 -4.75
C MET A 95 -4.34 -0.40 -3.91
N VAL A 96 -3.72 0.11 -2.87
CA VAL A 96 -2.87 -0.63 -1.93
C VAL A 96 -3.63 -0.82 -0.62
N LEU A 97 -3.54 -2.02 -0.07
CA LEU A 97 -4.17 -2.32 1.22
C LEU A 97 -3.39 -1.62 2.34
N CYS A 98 -4.09 -0.82 3.12
CA CYS A 98 -3.57 -0.10 4.26
C CYS A 98 -4.32 -0.50 5.53
N ARG A 99 -3.66 -0.29 6.67
CA ARG A 99 -4.29 -0.24 7.98
C ARG A 99 -4.40 1.21 8.43
N LYS A 100 -5.49 1.57 9.07
CA LYS A 100 -5.66 2.81 9.81
C LYS A 100 -5.70 2.48 11.29
N ASP A 101 -4.79 3.02 12.09
CA ASP A 101 -4.86 2.80 13.53
C ASP A 101 -6.13 3.48 14.09
N ARG A 102 -6.79 2.82 15.04
CA ARG A 102 -7.96 3.42 15.71
C ARG A 102 -7.47 4.28 16.87
N ASP A 103 -8.01 5.49 16.99
CA ASP A 103 -7.65 6.48 18.02
C ASP A 103 -7.80 5.93 19.46
N ASP A 104 -8.68 4.94 19.66
CA ASP A 104 -8.96 4.29 20.95
C ASP A 104 -7.86 3.31 21.42
N THR A 105 -6.86 3.01 20.58
CA THR A 105 -5.79 2.05 20.92
C THR A 105 -4.56 2.70 21.58
N MET A 106 -4.47 4.04 21.58
CA MET A 106 -3.33 4.79 22.14
C MET A 106 -3.41 5.00 23.67
N THR A 107 -4.39 4.39 24.35
CA THR A 107 -4.67 4.61 25.79
C THR A 107 -4.35 3.42 26.71
N ILE A 108 -3.51 2.47 26.28
CA ILE A 108 -3.09 1.32 27.12
C ILE A 108 -1.62 1.45 27.51
#